data_AF-A0A3A5VTD1-F1
#
_entry.id   AF-A0A3A5VTD1-F1
#
_cell.length_a   1.000
_cell.length_b   1.000
_cell.length_c   1.000
_cell.angle_alpha   90.00
_cell.angle_beta   90.00
_cell.angle_gamma   90.00
#
_symmetry.space_group_name_H-M   'P 1'
#
loop_
_entity.id
_entity.type
_entity.pdbx_description
1 polymer ?
#
loop_
_entity_poly.entity_id
_entity_poly.type
_entity_poly.pdbx_seq_one_letter_code
_entity_poly.pdbx_strand_id
1 'polypeptide(L)'
;MAVADCRVQLHVWKRFGLYTKAPCDSHEHILHQTRGQANGQEVGCLEQSMTRDWSMKKRRPVRRKKIAPLLVDLENALDIDLEVDGAFLEMAEYGPWTMVLVDKIAKAIEVQNDLQERFVFLTLRGFLEHEHAAKWVEVDHGAIPFLMKGADCMVAGVHGADQGIEVGDLVWIRDMTHKRPLAIGWAIMEGNQMVAESKGKGIKTLHWVGDELWDMEL
;
A
#
# COMPACT_ATOMS: atom_id res chain seq x y z
N MET A 1 -9.67 -29.94 -29.70
CA MET A 1 -9.50 -30.09 -28.24
C MET A 1 -8.01 -30.08 -27.97
N ALA A 2 -7.46 -28.92 -27.65
CA ALA A 2 -6.05 -28.76 -27.33
C ALA A 2 -5.96 -28.17 -25.92
N VAL A 3 -5.39 -28.96 -25.02
CA VAL A 3 -5.07 -28.60 -23.63
C VAL A 3 -3.97 -27.56 -23.71
N ALA A 4 -4.26 -26.32 -23.30
CA ALA A 4 -3.28 -25.24 -23.31
C ALA A 4 -2.24 -25.46 -22.20
N ASP A 5 -0.99 -25.40 -22.64
CA ASP A 5 0.23 -25.71 -21.92
C ASP A 5 0.51 -24.67 -20.80
N CYS A 6 0.24 -25.07 -19.56
CA CYS A 6 0.32 -24.28 -18.33
C CYS A 6 1.76 -24.08 -17.81
N ARG A 7 2.79 -24.12 -18.67
CA ARG A 7 4.21 -24.13 -18.28
C ARG A 7 5.00 -22.85 -18.53
N VAL A 8 4.41 -21.83 -19.18
CA VAL A 8 5.11 -20.56 -19.44
C VAL A 8 4.92 -19.52 -18.31
N GLN A 9 3.98 -19.73 -17.38
CA GLN A 9 3.78 -18.85 -16.20
C GLN A 9 4.76 -19.08 -15.03
N LEU A 10 5.66 -20.07 -15.13
CA LEU A 10 6.56 -20.47 -14.04
C LEU A 10 7.93 -19.77 -14.01
N HIS A 11 8.13 -18.68 -14.78
CA HIS A 11 9.39 -17.90 -14.76
C HIS A 11 9.23 -16.41 -14.42
N VAL A 12 8.03 -15.96 -14.04
CA VAL A 12 7.79 -14.65 -13.39
C VAL A 12 7.53 -14.83 -11.88
N TRP A 13 7.27 -16.06 -11.43
CA TRP A 13 6.87 -16.42 -10.05
C TRP A 13 7.94 -17.27 -9.35
N LYS A 14 9.16 -16.74 -9.22
CA LYS A 14 10.28 -17.41 -8.53
C LYS A 14 11.00 -16.50 -7.55
N ARG A 15 10.24 -15.84 -6.67
CA ARG A 15 10.81 -15.20 -5.47
C ARG A 15 10.14 -15.61 -4.14
N PHE A 16 9.24 -16.57 -4.18
CA PHE A 16 8.66 -17.17 -2.98
C PHE A 16 9.34 -18.49 -2.61
N GLY A 17 9.97 -18.50 -1.44
CA GLY A 17 10.34 -19.68 -0.67
C GLY A 17 11.54 -19.40 0.25
N LEU A 18 11.47 -19.46 1.57
CA LEU A 18 10.47 -19.96 2.50
C LEU A 18 10.73 -19.34 3.88
N TYR A 19 9.63 -19.14 4.60
CA TYR A 19 9.49 -19.03 6.06
C TYR A 19 10.52 -19.82 6.89
N THR A 20 10.99 -19.22 7.99
CA THR A 20 11.26 -19.96 9.23
C THR A 20 10.70 -19.23 10.46
N LYS A 21 9.61 -19.81 11.00
CA LYS A 21 9.13 -19.85 12.40
C LYS A 21 9.71 -18.84 13.40
N ALA A 22 8.84 -17.98 13.95
CA ALA A 22 9.00 -17.49 15.33
C ALA A 22 8.38 -18.51 16.31
N PRO A 23 9.03 -18.86 17.43
CA PRO A 23 8.39 -19.63 18.49
C PRO A 23 7.51 -18.70 19.34
N CYS A 24 6.24 -19.07 19.50
CA CYS A 24 5.47 -18.73 20.69
C CYS A 24 5.99 -19.58 21.84
N ASP A 25 6.42 -18.94 22.92
CA ASP A 25 6.44 -19.58 24.25
C ASP A 25 5.68 -18.70 25.23
N SER A 26 4.53 -19.24 25.64
CA SER A 26 3.78 -18.90 26.83
C SER A 26 4.34 -19.66 28.04
N HIS A 27 4.36 -19.02 29.21
CA HIS A 27 4.16 -19.51 30.60
C HIS A 27 5.00 -18.61 31.53
N GLU A 28 4.40 -17.67 32.27
CA GLU A 28 3.66 -17.80 33.53
C GLU A 28 4.54 -17.61 34.79
N HIS A 29 3.94 -16.91 35.76
CA HIS A 29 4.15 -16.95 37.21
C HIS A 29 4.95 -15.86 37.96
N ILE A 30 4.15 -15.04 38.68
CA ILE A 30 4.16 -14.87 40.17
C ILE A 30 4.92 -13.69 40.81
N LEU A 31 4.10 -12.84 41.46
CA LEU A 31 4.25 -12.08 42.73
C LEU A 31 5.49 -11.20 42.98
N HIS A 32 5.30 -9.90 43.28
CA HIS A 32 5.09 -9.36 44.64
C HIS A 32 5.17 -7.81 44.63
N GLN A 33 4.42 -7.20 45.55
CA GLN A 33 4.47 -5.77 45.89
C GLN A 33 5.85 -5.32 46.39
N THR A 34 6.28 -4.10 46.07
CA THR A 34 6.72 -3.11 47.07
C THR A 34 6.85 -1.70 46.46
N ARG A 35 6.42 -0.70 47.24
CA ARG A 35 6.70 0.73 47.06
C ARG A 35 8.22 0.98 47.09
N GLY A 36 8.70 1.86 46.22
CA GLY A 36 10.02 2.48 46.35
C GLY A 36 10.12 3.71 45.45
N GLN A 37 10.22 4.89 46.05
CA GLN A 37 10.67 6.11 45.38
C GLN A 37 12.15 5.94 44.99
N ALA A 38 12.51 6.30 43.77
CA ALA A 38 13.89 6.61 43.41
C ALA A 38 13.94 7.64 42.28
N ASN A 39 14.61 8.76 42.57
CA ASN A 39 15.13 9.70 41.58
C ASN A 39 16.04 8.95 40.60
N GLY A 40 15.86 9.22 39.31
CA GLY A 40 16.76 8.74 38.27
C GLY A 40 16.51 9.50 36.98
N GLN A 41 17.54 10.20 36.51
CA GLN A 41 17.54 10.94 35.25
C GLN A 41 17.16 10.02 34.09
N GLU A 42 16.00 10.25 33.47
CA GLU A 42 15.70 9.69 32.15
C GLU A 42 16.17 10.69 31.09
N VAL A 43 17.37 10.37 30.58
CA VAL A 43 17.78 10.47 29.18
C VAL A 43 16.74 11.13 28.27
N GLY A 44 17.09 12.32 27.77
CA GLY A 44 16.34 13.00 26.73
C GLY A 44 16.08 12.03 25.58
N CYS A 45 14.83 11.61 25.46
CA CYS A 45 14.35 10.99 24.26
C CYS A 45 14.48 12.06 23.18
N LEU A 46 15.44 11.85 22.26
CA LEU A 46 15.44 12.52 20.98
C LEU A 46 14.16 12.10 20.26
N GLU A 47 13.04 12.73 20.60
CA GLU A 47 11.97 12.96 19.66
C GLU A 47 12.62 13.70 18.50
N GLN A 48 13.04 12.94 17.50
CA GLN A 48 13.28 13.50 16.19
C GLN A 48 11.91 13.96 15.70
N SER A 49 11.55 15.18 16.09
CA SER A 49 10.58 16.02 15.43
C SER A 49 11.07 16.25 14.01
N MET A 50 10.92 15.23 13.16
CA MET A 50 10.99 15.37 11.72
C MET A 50 9.70 16.05 11.31
N THR A 51 9.68 17.38 11.38
CA THR A 51 8.73 18.19 10.64
C THR A 51 8.94 17.81 9.18
N ARG A 52 8.11 16.92 8.66
CA ARG A 52 8.15 16.52 7.26
C ARG A 52 7.69 17.76 6.50
N ASP A 53 8.63 18.51 5.94
CA ASP A 53 8.29 19.56 4.97
C ASP A 53 7.75 18.86 3.72
N TRP A 54 6.44 18.65 3.72
CA TRP A 54 5.64 18.18 2.60
C TRP A 54 5.63 19.26 1.51
N SER A 55 6.74 19.31 0.77
CA SER A 55 6.98 20.24 -0.32
C SER A 55 7.45 19.47 -1.54
N MET A 56 6.96 19.87 -2.71
CA MET A 56 7.33 19.25 -3.97
C MET A 56 8.79 19.60 -4.31
N LYS A 57 9.61 18.57 -4.51
CA LYS A 57 11.04 18.68 -4.80
C LYS A 57 11.37 17.89 -6.07
N LYS A 58 12.49 18.26 -6.71
CA LYS A 58 13.04 17.57 -7.89
C LYS A 58 12.05 17.29 -9.03
N ARG A 59 11.01 18.13 -9.18
CA ARG A 59 10.06 18.06 -10.29
C ARG A 59 10.81 18.27 -11.60
N ARG A 60 10.73 17.27 -12.49
CA ARG A 60 11.38 17.34 -13.80
C ARG A 60 10.59 16.55 -14.85
N PRO A 61 10.53 17.03 -16.09
CA PRO A 61 10.01 16.24 -17.20
C PRO A 61 10.92 15.03 -17.43
N VAL A 62 10.32 13.89 -17.75
CA VAL A 62 11.06 12.65 -17.97
C VAL A 62 10.75 12.07 -19.33
N ARG A 63 11.79 11.56 -19.99
CA ARG A 63 11.66 10.91 -21.28
C ARG A 63 10.86 9.61 -21.13
N ARG A 64 9.84 9.44 -21.97
CA ARG A 64 8.97 8.26 -22.03
C ARG A 64 9.74 6.93 -21.94
N LYS A 65 10.84 6.78 -22.68
CA LYS A 65 11.67 5.56 -22.68
C LYS A 65 12.13 5.08 -21.29
N LYS A 66 12.27 5.99 -20.31
CA LYS A 66 12.69 5.65 -18.95
C LYS A 66 11.55 5.17 -18.07
N ILE A 67 10.35 5.74 -18.27
CA ILE A 67 9.17 5.49 -17.42
C ILE A 67 8.29 4.38 -18.03
N ALA A 68 8.24 4.26 -19.35
CA ALA A 68 7.40 3.30 -20.05
C ALA A 68 7.52 1.86 -19.52
N PRO A 69 8.72 1.30 -19.22
CA PRO A 69 8.79 -0.04 -18.64
C PRO A 69 8.03 -0.16 -17.31
N LEU A 70 8.15 0.84 -16.44
CA LEU A 70 7.47 0.86 -15.14
C LEU A 70 5.95 1.00 -15.27
N LEU A 71 5.49 1.77 -16.26
CA LEU A 71 4.05 1.92 -16.54
C LEU A 71 3.46 0.66 -17.14
N VAL A 72 4.17 0.00 -18.06
CA VAL A 72 3.76 -1.28 -18.64
C VAL A 72 3.69 -2.37 -17.57
N ASP A 73 4.67 -2.43 -16.67
CA ASP A 73 4.65 -3.38 -15.55
C ASP A 73 3.43 -3.13 -14.65
N LEU A 74 3.09 -1.86 -14.41
CA LEU A 74 1.93 -1.45 -13.62
C LEU A 74 0.59 -1.77 -14.31
N GLU A 75 0.47 -1.48 -15.61
CA GLU A 75 -0.70 -1.79 -16.45
C GLU A 75 -1.01 -3.28 -16.41
N ASN A 76 0.01 -4.13 -16.58
CA ASN A 76 -0.15 -5.59 -16.52
C ASN A 76 -0.52 -6.07 -15.11
N ALA A 77 0.03 -5.46 -14.06
CA ALA A 77 -0.23 -5.87 -12.67
C ALA A 77 -1.65 -5.50 -12.22
N LEU A 78 -2.19 -4.39 -12.73
CA LEU A 78 -3.51 -3.87 -12.36
C LEU A 78 -4.61 -4.17 -13.39
N ASP A 79 -4.25 -4.72 -14.55
CA ASP A 79 -5.14 -4.98 -15.70
C ASP A 79 -5.88 -3.70 -16.15
N ILE A 80 -5.11 -2.63 -16.37
CA ILE A 80 -5.61 -1.30 -16.74
C ILE A 80 -4.86 -0.72 -17.95
N ASP A 81 -5.45 0.29 -18.58
CA ASP A 81 -4.80 1.14 -19.58
C ASP A 81 -4.65 2.55 -18.99
N LEU A 82 -3.41 3.02 -18.78
CA LEU A 82 -3.14 4.33 -18.17
C LEU A 82 -3.26 5.50 -19.16
N GLU A 83 -3.60 5.22 -20.43
CA GLU A 83 -3.69 6.20 -21.53
C GLU A 83 -2.48 7.15 -21.56
N VAL A 84 -1.29 6.61 -21.37
CA VAL A 84 -0.08 7.43 -21.24
C VAL A 84 0.39 7.96 -22.60
N ASP A 85 -0.14 7.47 -23.73
CA ASP A 85 0.27 7.84 -25.08
C ASP A 85 -0.03 9.32 -25.40
N GLY A 86 1.04 10.12 -25.56
CA GLY A 86 0.95 11.56 -25.85
C GLY A 86 0.88 12.46 -24.62
N ALA A 87 0.66 11.90 -23.43
CA ALA A 87 0.62 12.65 -22.18
C ALA A 87 2.00 13.18 -21.75
N PHE A 88 2.01 14.33 -21.06
CA PHE A 88 3.23 14.90 -20.50
C PHE A 88 3.61 14.21 -19.19
N LEU A 89 4.77 13.55 -19.17
CA LEU A 89 5.27 12.79 -18.02
C LEU A 89 6.31 13.59 -17.23
N GLU A 90 6.06 13.74 -15.93
CA GLU A 90 7.00 14.31 -14.97
C GLU A 90 7.26 13.35 -13.82
N MET A 91 8.42 13.49 -13.17
CA MET A 91 8.67 12.88 -11.87
C MET A 91 8.91 13.96 -10.84
N ALA A 92 8.38 13.75 -9.64
CA ALA A 92 8.61 14.61 -8.50
C ALA A 92 8.83 13.79 -7.23
N GLU A 93 9.45 14.42 -6.23
CA GLU A 93 9.55 13.92 -4.86
C GLU A 93 8.63 14.77 -3.98
N TYR A 94 7.88 14.14 -3.10
CA TYR A 94 7.01 14.83 -2.13
C TYR A 94 7.14 14.14 -0.78
N GLY A 95 7.83 14.80 0.16
CA GLY A 95 8.22 14.15 1.41
C GLY A 95 9.01 12.86 1.14
N PRO A 96 8.56 11.68 1.62
CA PRO A 96 9.21 10.40 1.36
C PRO A 96 8.81 9.75 0.01
N TRP A 97 7.81 10.30 -0.69
CA TRP A 97 7.25 9.68 -1.88
C TRP A 97 8.00 10.12 -3.14
N THR A 98 8.26 9.17 -4.03
CA THR A 98 8.61 9.46 -5.42
C THR A 98 7.38 9.20 -6.28
N MET A 99 6.97 10.16 -7.11
CA MET A 99 5.74 10.07 -7.89
C MET A 99 5.96 10.35 -9.37
N VAL A 100 5.06 9.79 -10.17
CA VAL A 100 4.95 10.06 -11.60
C VAL A 100 3.68 10.88 -11.82
N LEU A 101 3.86 12.05 -12.42
CA LEU A 101 2.77 12.92 -12.82
C LEU A 101 2.51 12.72 -14.30
N VAL A 102 1.23 12.54 -14.64
CA VAL A 102 0.72 12.49 -16.01
C VAL A 102 -0.19 13.70 -16.15
N ASP A 103 0.16 14.63 -17.05
CA ASP A 103 -0.58 15.87 -17.28
C ASP A 103 -0.88 16.68 -16.01
N LYS A 104 0.14 16.82 -15.15
CA LYS A 104 0.08 17.49 -13.84
C LYS A 104 -0.87 16.83 -12.84
N ILE A 105 -1.15 15.54 -12.98
CA ILE A 105 -1.86 14.74 -11.98
C ILE A 105 -0.91 13.63 -11.51
N ALA A 106 -0.67 13.53 -10.20
CA ALA A 106 0.11 12.43 -9.63
C ALA A 106 -0.68 11.12 -9.75
N LYS A 107 -0.42 10.33 -10.82
CA LYS A 107 -1.14 9.08 -11.09
C LYS A 107 -0.50 7.86 -10.44
N ALA A 108 0.83 7.85 -10.30
CA ALA A 108 1.54 6.72 -9.72
C ALA A 108 2.58 7.15 -8.69
N ILE A 109 2.86 6.26 -7.74
CA ILE A 109 3.89 6.40 -6.72
C ILE A 109 4.83 5.20 -6.75
N GLU A 110 6.09 5.46 -6.42
CA GLU A 110 7.12 4.48 -6.16
C GLU A 110 7.31 4.38 -4.64
N VAL A 111 7.19 3.15 -4.12
CA VAL A 111 7.23 2.83 -2.71
C VAL A 111 8.19 1.68 -2.46
N GLN A 112 8.80 1.65 -1.28
CA GLN A 112 9.73 0.58 -0.90
C GLN A 112 9.14 -0.24 0.24
N ASN A 113 9.31 -1.56 0.18
CA ASN A 113 9.01 -2.44 1.31
C ASN A 113 10.16 -2.42 2.33
N ASP A 114 9.97 -3.13 3.45
CA ASP A 114 10.98 -3.23 4.53
C ASP A 114 12.30 -3.89 4.06
N LEU A 115 12.28 -4.61 2.93
CA LEU A 115 13.44 -5.24 2.29
C LEU A 115 14.13 -4.33 1.24
N GLN A 116 13.74 -3.06 1.16
CA GLN A 116 14.24 -2.06 0.18
C GLN A 116 13.96 -2.42 -1.29
N GLU A 117 12.96 -3.28 -1.53
CA GLU A 117 12.50 -3.59 -2.88
C GLU A 117 11.53 -2.50 -3.35
N ARG A 118 11.67 -2.10 -4.61
CA ARG A 118 10.91 -0.99 -5.19
C ARG A 118 9.67 -1.52 -5.88
N PHE A 119 8.53 -0.92 -5.55
CA PHE A 119 7.23 -1.19 -6.14
C PHE A 119 6.67 0.10 -6.72
N VAL A 120 5.91 -0.03 -7.81
CA VAL A 120 5.15 1.08 -8.39
C VAL A 120 3.69 0.74 -8.25
N PHE A 121 2.88 1.73 -7.87
CA PHE A 121 1.44 1.57 -7.70
C PHE A 121 0.71 2.85 -8.07
N LEU A 122 -0.59 2.77 -8.35
CA LEU A 122 -1.37 3.97 -8.56
C LEU A 122 -1.65 4.70 -7.26
N THR A 123 -1.77 6.03 -7.38
CA THR A 123 -2.35 6.87 -6.34
C THR A 123 -3.86 6.69 -6.31
N LEU A 124 -4.50 7.21 -5.26
CA LEU A 124 -5.96 7.27 -5.21
C LEU A 124 -6.54 8.05 -6.39
N ARG A 125 -5.87 9.12 -6.84
CA ARG A 125 -6.27 9.87 -8.03
C ARG A 125 -6.16 9.05 -9.32
N GLY A 126 -5.14 8.20 -9.43
CA GLY A 126 -5.03 7.24 -10.54
C GLY A 126 -6.19 6.23 -10.53
N PHE A 127 -6.53 5.66 -9.36
CA PHE A 127 -7.63 4.69 -9.26
C PHE A 127 -9.03 5.28 -9.51
N LEU A 128 -9.23 6.60 -9.39
CA LEU A 128 -10.52 7.22 -9.72
C LEU A 128 -10.91 7.04 -11.19
N GLU A 129 -9.94 6.86 -12.08
CA GLU A 129 -10.16 6.62 -13.50
C GLU A 129 -10.24 5.12 -13.84
N HIS A 130 -9.97 4.24 -12.87
CA HIS A 130 -9.83 2.79 -13.05
C HIS A 130 -10.55 1.99 -11.95
N GLU A 131 -11.88 2.12 -11.87
CA GLU A 131 -12.71 1.45 -10.84
C GLU A 131 -12.63 -0.09 -10.87
N HIS A 132 -12.23 -0.67 -12.00
CA HIS A 132 -12.12 -2.12 -12.22
C HIS A 132 -10.70 -2.67 -12.08
N ALA A 133 -9.73 -1.86 -11.68
CA ALA A 133 -8.35 -2.31 -11.47
C ALA A 133 -8.27 -3.50 -10.52
N ALA A 134 -7.37 -4.44 -10.80
CA ALA A 134 -7.09 -5.60 -9.93
C ALA A 134 -6.49 -5.17 -8.57
N LYS A 135 -6.26 -6.15 -7.67
CA LYS A 135 -5.70 -5.91 -6.32
C LYS A 135 -6.56 -5.01 -5.43
N TRP A 136 -7.88 -5.10 -5.60
CA TRP A 136 -8.86 -4.35 -4.83
C TRP A 136 -9.29 -5.08 -3.55
N VAL A 137 -9.64 -4.31 -2.52
CA VAL A 137 -10.29 -4.78 -1.30
C VAL A 137 -11.49 -3.90 -0.98
N GLU A 138 -12.64 -4.51 -0.78
CA GLU A 138 -13.90 -3.85 -0.49
C GLU A 138 -14.16 -3.79 1.01
N VAL A 139 -14.51 -2.59 1.48
CA VAL A 139 -14.81 -2.34 2.88
C VAL A 139 -16.21 -1.81 3.10
N ASP A 140 -16.70 -2.08 4.30
CA ASP A 140 -17.94 -1.54 4.83
C ASP A 140 -17.88 -0.04 5.08
N HIS A 141 -19.05 0.60 5.03
CA HIS A 141 -19.22 2.00 5.43
C HIS A 141 -18.71 2.31 6.84
N GLY A 142 -18.76 1.33 7.75
CA GLY A 142 -18.25 1.48 9.12
C GLY A 142 -16.73 1.65 9.20
N ALA A 143 -15.98 1.12 8.22
CA ALA A 143 -14.52 1.21 8.18
C ALA A 143 -14.03 2.54 7.59
N ILE A 144 -14.83 3.19 6.74
CA ILE A 144 -14.46 4.41 5.99
C ILE A 144 -13.95 5.53 6.92
N PRO A 145 -14.62 5.92 8.02
CA PRO A 145 -14.16 7.01 8.87
C PRO A 145 -12.82 6.73 9.58
N PHE A 146 -12.45 5.46 9.74
CA PHE A 146 -11.16 5.07 10.31
C PHE A 146 -10.05 5.14 9.25
N LEU A 147 -10.34 4.68 8.04
CA LEU A 147 -9.40 4.77 6.91
C LEU A 147 -9.08 6.21 6.54
N MET A 148 -10.08 7.10 6.53
CA MET A 148 -9.88 8.54 6.29
C MET A 148 -9.03 9.25 7.35
N LYS A 149 -8.77 8.59 8.48
CA LYS A 149 -7.87 9.09 9.54
C LYS A 149 -6.49 8.42 9.51
N GLY A 150 -6.20 7.61 8.48
CA GLY A 150 -4.95 6.89 8.34
C GLY A 150 -4.82 5.65 9.23
N ALA A 151 -5.93 5.11 9.75
CA ALA A 151 -5.88 3.85 10.50
C ALA A 151 -5.61 2.66 9.56
N ASP A 152 -5.04 1.59 10.11
CA ASP A 152 -4.90 0.32 9.41
C ASP A 152 -6.26 -0.34 9.15
N CYS A 153 -6.38 -1.06 8.04
CA CYS A 153 -7.60 -1.79 7.72
C CYS A 153 -7.64 -3.12 8.48
N MET A 154 -8.66 -3.28 9.31
CA MET A 154 -8.94 -4.51 10.03
C MET A 154 -9.82 -5.42 9.18
N VAL A 155 -9.57 -6.74 9.20
CA VAL A 155 -10.35 -7.72 8.40
C VAL A 155 -11.85 -7.71 8.72
N ALA A 156 -12.21 -7.30 9.94
CA ALA A 156 -13.61 -7.16 10.36
C ALA A 156 -14.41 -6.14 9.52
N GLY A 157 -13.74 -5.22 8.81
CA GLY A 157 -14.37 -4.27 7.90
C GLY A 157 -14.30 -4.67 6.43
N VAL A 158 -13.68 -5.81 6.10
CA VAL A 158 -13.49 -6.29 4.72
C VAL A 158 -14.65 -7.20 4.32
N HIS A 159 -15.28 -6.90 3.20
CA HIS A 159 -16.43 -7.66 2.65
C HIS A 159 -16.11 -8.41 1.37
N GLY A 160 -15.06 -8.00 0.66
CA GLY A 160 -14.60 -8.66 -0.54
C GLY A 160 -13.15 -8.29 -0.82
N ALA A 161 -12.44 -9.17 -1.50
CA ALA A 161 -11.07 -8.91 -1.94
C ALA A 161 -10.80 -9.68 -3.22
N ASP A 162 -9.86 -9.18 -4.01
CA ASP A 162 -9.32 -9.91 -5.15
C ASP A 162 -8.57 -11.17 -4.67
N GLN A 163 -8.85 -12.32 -5.29
CA GLN A 163 -8.29 -13.61 -4.91
C GLN A 163 -6.79 -13.71 -5.23
N GLY A 164 -6.31 -12.89 -6.17
CA GLY A 164 -4.90 -12.85 -6.55
C GLY A 164 -3.99 -12.08 -5.59
N ILE A 165 -4.51 -11.56 -4.46
CA ILE A 165 -3.73 -10.81 -3.48
C ILE A 165 -2.93 -11.75 -2.58
N GLU A 166 -1.61 -11.57 -2.57
CA GLU A 166 -0.68 -12.28 -1.68
C GLU A 166 -0.19 -11.37 -0.55
N VAL A 167 0.37 -11.98 0.51
CA VAL A 167 0.99 -11.23 1.61
C VAL A 167 2.19 -10.45 1.09
N GLY A 168 2.22 -9.15 1.37
CA GLY A 168 3.26 -8.22 0.91
C GLY A 168 2.93 -7.50 -0.40
N ASP A 169 1.79 -7.80 -1.04
CA ASP A 169 1.33 -7.05 -2.21
C ASP A 169 0.83 -5.65 -1.84
N LEU A 170 0.93 -4.72 -2.80
CA LEU A 170 0.20 -3.46 -2.73
C LEU A 170 -1.24 -3.67 -3.17
N VAL A 171 -2.15 -3.15 -2.37
CA VAL A 171 -3.59 -3.23 -2.58
C VAL A 171 -4.22 -1.87 -2.42
N TRP A 172 -5.36 -1.69 -3.08
CA TRP A 172 -6.19 -0.50 -2.91
C TRP A 172 -7.54 -0.87 -2.28
N ILE A 173 -7.99 -0.03 -1.36
CA ILE A 173 -9.20 -0.20 -0.59
C ILE A 173 -10.28 0.67 -1.22
N ARG A 174 -11.46 0.09 -1.43
CA ARG A 174 -12.61 0.76 -2.04
C ARG A 174 -13.89 0.55 -1.24
N ASP A 175 -14.83 1.48 -1.38
CA ASP A 175 -16.18 1.33 -0.83
C ASP A 175 -16.91 0.16 -1.52
N MET A 176 -17.59 -0.68 -0.74
CA MET A 176 -18.40 -1.78 -1.29
C MET A 176 -19.54 -1.30 -2.20
N THR A 177 -20.06 -0.08 -2.02
CA THR A 177 -21.26 0.40 -2.73
C THR A 177 -20.91 1.10 -4.03
N HIS A 178 -20.07 2.14 -3.95
CA HIS A 178 -19.74 2.98 -5.10
C HIS A 178 -18.39 2.62 -5.73
N LYS A 179 -17.69 1.62 -5.19
CA LYS A 179 -16.36 1.17 -5.65
C LYS A 179 -15.31 2.28 -5.72
N ARG A 180 -15.52 3.37 -4.97
CA ARG A 180 -14.61 4.51 -4.92
C ARG A 180 -13.36 4.17 -4.13
N PRO A 181 -12.16 4.55 -4.60
CA PRO A 181 -10.92 4.35 -3.88
C PRO A 181 -10.87 5.22 -2.61
N LEU A 182 -10.44 4.62 -1.49
CA LEU A 182 -10.40 5.23 -0.17
C LEU A 182 -8.98 5.28 0.40
N ALA A 183 -8.22 4.22 0.22
CA ALA A 183 -6.86 4.11 0.71
C ALA A 183 -6.06 3.09 -0.11
N ILE A 184 -4.75 3.13 -0.01
CA ILE A 184 -3.82 2.12 -0.51
C ILE A 184 -2.96 1.62 0.64
N GLY A 185 -2.47 0.39 0.54
CA GLY A 185 -1.69 -0.21 1.62
C GLY A 185 -1.03 -1.52 1.24
N TRP A 186 -0.27 -2.06 2.20
CA TRP A 186 0.40 -3.35 2.10
C TRP A 186 -0.49 -4.45 2.67
N ALA A 187 -0.75 -5.49 1.89
CA ALA A 187 -1.46 -6.67 2.34
C ALA A 187 -0.64 -7.44 3.39
N ILE A 188 -1.23 -7.69 4.55
CA ILE A 188 -0.65 -8.51 5.63
C ILE A 188 -1.22 -9.94 5.60
N MET A 189 -2.36 -10.11 4.94
CA MET A 189 -3.04 -11.39 4.74
C MET A 189 -3.33 -11.60 3.25
N GLU A 190 -3.54 -12.84 2.84
CA GLU A 190 -3.97 -13.14 1.47
C GLU A 190 -5.44 -12.72 1.26
N GLY A 191 -5.83 -12.38 0.02
CA GLY A 191 -7.18 -11.88 -0.27
C GLY A 191 -8.31 -12.80 0.21
N ASN A 192 -8.18 -14.11 -0.01
CA ASN A 192 -9.15 -15.10 0.48
C ASN A 192 -9.24 -15.16 2.01
N GLN A 193 -8.10 -15.00 2.69
CA GLN A 193 -8.04 -14.98 4.15
C GLN A 193 -8.65 -13.69 4.72
N MET A 194 -8.45 -12.54 4.07
CA MET A 194 -9.03 -11.26 4.50
C MET A 194 -10.56 -11.31 4.57
N VAL A 195 -11.20 -12.07 3.67
CA VAL A 195 -12.66 -12.22 3.64
C VAL A 195 -13.15 -13.31 4.62
N ALA A 196 -12.36 -14.35 4.84
CA ALA A 196 -12.74 -15.48 5.70
C ALA A 196 -12.53 -15.18 7.20
N GLU A 197 -11.51 -14.41 7.54
CA GLU A 197 -11.15 -14.11 8.93
C GLU A 197 -11.99 -12.96 9.50
N SER A 198 -12.34 -13.10 10.78
CA SER A 198 -13.17 -12.11 11.49
C SER A 198 -12.38 -11.15 12.38
N LYS A 199 -11.08 -11.42 12.60
CA LYS A 199 -10.22 -10.64 13.48
C LYS A 199 -8.78 -10.60 12.95
N GLY A 200 -8.13 -9.45 13.15
CA GLY A 200 -6.75 -9.23 12.72
C GLY A 200 -6.59 -8.01 11.84
N LYS A 201 -5.34 -7.63 11.60
CA LYS A 201 -4.98 -6.56 10.68
C LYS A 201 -4.83 -7.16 9.29
N GLY A 202 -5.65 -6.70 8.34
CA GLY A 202 -5.62 -7.17 6.96
C GLY A 202 -4.62 -6.38 6.11
N ILE A 203 -4.63 -5.05 6.25
CA ILE A 203 -3.84 -4.14 5.41
C ILE A 203 -3.18 -3.07 6.27
N LYS A 204 -1.89 -2.83 6.05
CA LYS A 204 -1.17 -1.68 6.60
C LYS A 204 -1.37 -0.48 5.69
N THR A 205 -2.06 0.55 6.18
CA THR A 205 -2.40 1.71 5.36
C THR A 205 -1.15 2.53 5.04
N LEU A 206 -1.04 2.96 3.78
CA LEU A 206 0.12 3.66 3.24
C LEU A 206 -0.22 5.09 2.81
N HIS A 207 -1.36 5.25 2.14
CA HIS A 207 -1.90 6.55 1.68
C HIS A 207 -3.43 6.47 1.68
N TRP A 208 -4.11 7.54 2.08
CA TRP A 208 -5.57 7.59 2.23
C TRP A 208 -6.16 8.92 1.80
N VAL A 209 -7.47 8.96 1.57
CA VAL A 209 -8.19 10.21 1.26
C VAL A 209 -8.10 11.15 2.47
N GLY A 210 -7.50 12.32 2.26
CA GLY A 210 -7.29 13.35 3.28
C GLY A 210 -5.93 13.32 3.95
N ASP A 211 -4.97 12.55 3.41
CA ASP A 211 -3.57 12.69 3.79
C ASP A 211 -2.85 13.79 3.01
N GLU A 212 -1.59 14.04 3.35
CA GLU A 212 -0.83 15.14 2.75
C GLU A 212 -0.55 14.94 1.26
N LEU A 213 -0.52 13.69 0.77
CA LEU A 213 -0.37 13.39 -0.67
C LEU A 213 -1.69 13.62 -1.42
N TRP A 214 -2.83 13.32 -0.80
CA TRP A 214 -4.15 13.57 -1.34
C TRP A 214 -4.45 15.07 -1.45
N ASP A 215 -4.16 15.82 -0.38
CA ASP A 215 -4.37 17.27 -0.29
C ASP A 215 -3.24 18.08 -0.96
N MET A 216 -2.27 17.40 -1.58
CA MET A 216 -1.20 18.07 -2.31
C MET A 216 -1.77 18.91 -3.46
N GLU A 217 -1.37 20.18 -3.46
CA GLU A 217 -1.55 21.10 -4.58
C GLU A 217 -0.31 21.05 -5.50
N LEU A 218 -0.54 20.98 -6.81
CA LEU A 218 0.48 20.74 -7.86
C LEU A 218 0.88 21.98 -8.66
#